data_AF-A0A2N2I144-F1
#
_entry.id   AF-A0A2N2I144-F1
#
_cell.length_a   1.000
_cell.length_b   1.000
_cell.length_c   1.000
_cell.angle_alpha   90.00
_cell.angle_beta   90.00
_cell.angle_gamma   90.00
#
_symmetry.space_group_name_H-M   'P 1'
#
loop_
_entity.id
_entity.type
_entity.pdbx_description
1 polymer ?
#
loop_
_entity_poly.entity_id
_entity_poly.type
_entity_poly.pdbx_seq_one_letter_code
_entity_poly.pdbx_strand_id
1 'polypeptide(L)'
;MSNPKNSPLDNLQNEIAREKFSALRRITENLSSCLKELDTMNRRIDEAIGKNLSRQEINKMIKTFNSIREDAEEWRYYLTVTREASGLFHSNLKADVYKIPPRKKPIIKSEK
;
A
#
# COMPACT_ATOMS: atom_id res chain seq x y z
N MET A 1 -28.19 -42.63 3.67
CA MET A 1 -27.99 -41.52 4.60
C MET A 1 -26.95 -40.58 4.01
N SER A 2 -27.39 -39.55 3.31
CA SER A 2 -26.50 -38.54 2.71
C SER A 2 -26.09 -37.56 3.80
N ASN A 3 -24.80 -37.45 4.08
CA ASN A 3 -24.28 -36.45 5.01
C ASN A 3 -24.64 -35.05 4.44
N PRO A 4 -25.44 -34.20 5.10
CA PRO A 4 -25.90 -32.93 4.53
C PRO A 4 -24.80 -31.85 4.54
N LYS A 5 -23.54 -32.22 4.74
CA LYS A 5 -22.41 -31.30 4.79
C LYS A 5 -21.94 -30.98 3.36
N ASN A 6 -22.44 -29.84 2.90
CA ASN A 6 -22.02 -29.00 1.76
C ASN A 6 -22.50 -29.48 0.38
N SER A 7 -23.53 -28.80 -0.13
CA SER A 7 -23.91 -28.90 -1.53
C SER A 7 -22.75 -28.44 -2.44
N PRO A 8 -22.71 -28.86 -3.73
CA PRO A 8 -21.71 -28.35 -4.68
C PRO A 8 -21.65 -26.83 -4.75
N LEU A 9 -22.79 -26.15 -4.54
CA LEU A 9 -22.87 -24.70 -4.48
C LEU A 9 -22.17 -24.13 -3.24
N ASP A 10 -22.34 -24.75 -2.07
CA ASP A 10 -21.66 -24.33 -0.83
C ASP A 10 -20.15 -24.50 -0.94
N ASN A 11 -19.69 -25.58 -1.59
CA ASN A 11 -18.26 -25.79 -1.83
C ASN A 11 -17.67 -24.70 -2.74
N LEU A 12 -18.35 -24.36 -3.83
CA LEU A 12 -17.94 -23.28 -4.73
C LEU A 12 -17.93 -21.92 -4.03
N GLN A 13 -18.95 -21.61 -3.24
CA GLN A 13 -19.01 -20.35 -2.47
C GLN A 13 -17.84 -20.24 -1.48
N ASN A 14 -17.51 -21.34 -0.79
CA ASN A 14 -16.39 -21.39 0.14
C ASN A 14 -15.03 -21.19 -0.57
N GLU A 15 -14.86 -21.76 -1.76
CA GLU A 15 -13.66 -21.59 -2.57
C GLU A 15 -13.49 -20.13 -3.02
N ILE A 16 -14.54 -19.54 -3.59
CA ILE A 16 -14.56 -18.12 -4.00
C ILE A 16 -14.25 -17.21 -2.80
N ALA A 17 -14.83 -17.49 -1.62
CA ALA A 17 -14.56 -16.72 -0.41
C ALA A 17 -13.07 -16.79 -0.02
N ARG A 18 -12.47 -17.99 -0.03
CA ARG A 18 -11.04 -18.18 0.28
C ARG A 18 -10.13 -17.44 -0.68
N GLU A 19 -10.42 -17.48 -1.97
CA GLU A 19 -9.64 -16.75 -2.98
C GLU A 19 -9.73 -15.24 -2.76
N LYS A 20 -10.92 -14.70 -2.52
CA LYS A 20 -11.12 -13.27 -2.20
C LYS A 20 -10.34 -12.85 -0.95
N PHE A 21 -10.39 -13.65 0.12
CA PHE A 21 -9.59 -13.38 1.32
C PHE A 21 -8.09 -13.41 1.04
N SER A 22 -7.62 -14.36 0.23
CA SER A 22 -6.20 -14.48 -0.14
C SER A 22 -5.73 -13.28 -0.96
N ALA A 23 -6.54 -12.81 -1.91
CA ALA A 23 -6.27 -11.62 -2.70
C ALA A 23 -6.20 -10.36 -1.82
N LEU A 24 -7.19 -10.15 -0.94
CA LEU A 24 -7.21 -9.04 0.01
C LEU A 24 -5.97 -9.06 0.92
N ARG A 25 -5.62 -10.23 1.47
CA ARG A 25 -4.44 -10.40 2.30
C ARG A 25 -3.17 -9.93 1.59
N ARG A 26 -2.92 -10.43 0.38
CA ARG A 26 -1.75 -10.06 -0.43
C ARG A 26 -1.68 -8.55 -0.67
N ILE A 27 -2.80 -7.94 -1.04
CA ILE A 27 -2.89 -6.49 -1.27
C ILE A 27 -2.53 -5.72 0.02
N THR A 28 -3.10 -6.12 1.16
CA THR A 28 -2.83 -5.47 2.45
C THR A 28 -1.39 -5.63 2.91
N GLU A 29 -0.78 -6.80 2.69
CA GLU A 29 0.62 -7.07 3.02
C GLU A 29 1.57 -6.20 2.17
N ASN A 30 1.32 -6.12 0.86
CA ASN A 30 2.10 -5.28 -0.05
C ASN A 30 1.98 -3.79 0.30
N LEU A 31 0.76 -3.29 0.53
CA LEU A 31 0.54 -1.90 0.95
C LEU A 31 1.27 -1.60 2.26
N SER A 32 1.20 -2.51 3.24
CA SER A 32 1.91 -2.38 4.52
C SER A 32 3.43 -2.35 4.33
N SER A 33 3.97 -3.17 3.43
CA SER A 33 5.40 -3.13 3.08
C SER A 33 5.80 -1.78 2.51
N CYS A 34 5.07 -1.27 1.50
CA CYS A 34 5.37 0.03 0.92
C CYS A 34 5.31 1.16 1.96
N LEU A 35 4.34 1.14 2.87
CA LEU A 35 4.24 2.15 3.93
C LEU A 35 5.45 2.10 4.89
N LYS A 36 5.94 0.91 5.26
CA LYS A 36 7.16 0.76 6.07
C LYS A 36 8.41 1.24 5.34
N GLU A 37 8.50 0.94 4.04
CA GLU A 37 9.60 1.41 3.19
C GLU A 37 9.58 2.93 3.02
N LEU A 38 8.39 3.54 2.88
CA LEU A 38 8.24 4.98 2.85
C LEU A 38 8.71 5.64 4.15
N ASP A 39 8.32 5.10 5.31
CA ASP A 39 8.78 5.62 6.60
C ASP A 39 10.31 5.50 6.74
N THR A 40 10.85 4.35 6.38
CA THR A 40 12.31 4.10 6.40
C THR A 40 13.05 5.08 5.47
N MET A 41 12.58 5.25 4.23
CA MET A 41 13.20 6.15 3.28
C MET A 41 13.05 7.62 3.70
N ASN A 42 11.93 7.98 4.31
CA ASN A 42 11.71 9.31 4.86
C ASN A 42 12.77 9.65 5.92
N ARG A 43 12.98 8.76 6.90
CA ARG A 43 14.03 8.93 7.92
C ARG A 43 15.42 9.05 7.30
N ARG A 44 15.73 8.22 6.30
CA ARG A 44 17.02 8.29 5.58
C ARG A 44 17.22 9.62 4.86
N ILE A 45 16.16 10.18 4.25
CA ILE A 45 16.20 11.50 3.62
C ILE A 45 16.47 12.58 4.68
N ASP A 46 15.76 12.53 5.81
CA ASP A 46 15.92 13.50 6.89
C ASP A 46 17.35 13.44 7.49
N GLU A 47 17.89 12.25 7.69
CA GLU A 47 19.29 12.03 8.09
C GLU A 47 20.29 12.55 7.05
N ALA A 48 20.05 12.32 5.76
CA ALA A 48 20.91 12.81 4.68
C ALA A 48 20.94 14.34 4.62
N ILE A 49 19.78 14.98 4.86
CA ILE A 49 19.68 16.43 4.98
C ILE A 49 20.46 16.91 6.21
N GLY A 50 20.27 16.28 7.38
CA GLY A 50 20.99 16.64 8.61
C GLY A 50 22.51 16.48 8.51
N LYS A 51 22.98 15.51 7.72
CA LYS A 51 24.41 15.29 7.41
C LYS A 51 24.96 16.19 6.30
N ASN A 52 24.14 17.07 5.73
CA ASN A 52 24.51 17.93 4.60
C ASN A 52 25.07 17.13 3.41
N LEU A 53 24.50 15.95 3.11
CA LEU A 53 24.86 15.20 1.90
C LEU A 53 24.57 16.01 0.65
N SER A 54 25.15 15.59 -0.49
CA SER A 54 24.97 16.33 -1.72
C SER A 54 23.50 16.35 -2.14
N ARG A 55 23.05 17.49 -2.69
CA ARG A 55 21.67 17.61 -3.21
C ARG A 55 21.34 16.56 -4.26
N GLN A 56 22.33 16.13 -5.04
CA GLN A 56 22.13 15.08 -6.04
C GLN A 56 21.77 13.75 -5.40
N GLU A 57 22.45 13.37 -4.31
CA GLU A 57 22.14 12.17 -3.54
C GLU A 57 20.76 12.25 -2.89
N ILE A 58 20.46 13.37 -2.22
CA ILE A 58 19.16 13.58 -1.58
C ILE A 58 18.04 13.54 -2.62
N ASN A 59 18.23 14.16 -3.79
CA ASN A 59 17.24 14.12 -4.87
C ASN A 59 17.05 12.71 -5.45
N LYS A 60 18.11 11.89 -5.50
CA LYS A 60 17.99 10.47 -5.89
C LYS A 60 17.13 9.71 -4.87
N MET A 61 17.34 9.95 -3.57
CA MET A 61 16.53 9.34 -2.51
C MET A 61 15.08 9.80 -2.56
N ILE A 62 14.82 11.08 -2.82
CA ILE A 62 13.47 11.63 -3.02
C ILE A 62 12.78 10.96 -4.22
N LYS A 63 13.49 10.72 -5.32
CA LYS A 63 12.94 9.98 -6.46
C LYS A 63 12.54 8.56 -6.06
N THR A 64 13.40 7.83 -5.34
CA THR A 64 13.07 6.49 -4.85
C THR A 64 11.88 6.50 -3.90
N PHE A 65 11.83 7.46 -2.95
CA PHE A 65 10.67 7.65 -2.07
C PHE A 65 9.37 7.85 -2.88
N ASN A 66 9.41 8.72 -3.90
CA ASN A 66 8.24 8.99 -4.72
C ASN A 66 7.83 7.78 -5.59
N SER A 67 8.76 6.93 -6.01
CA SER A 67 8.45 5.67 -6.70
C SER A 67 7.71 4.69 -5.78
N ILE A 68 8.23 4.44 -4.56
CA ILE A 68 7.57 3.58 -3.58
C ILE A 68 6.18 4.14 -3.22
N ARG A 69 6.04 5.47 -3.22
CA ARG A 69 4.76 6.13 -3.00
C ARG A 69 3.76 5.83 -4.13
N GLU A 70 4.21 5.78 -5.38
CA GLU A 70 3.36 5.41 -6.52
C GLU A 70 2.89 3.95 -6.39
N ASP A 71 3.78 3.04 -6.00
CA ASP A 71 3.43 1.63 -5.73
C ASP A 71 2.38 1.53 -4.60
N ALA A 72 2.56 2.29 -3.51
CA ALA A 72 1.61 2.33 -2.40
C ALA A 72 0.22 2.83 -2.83
N GLU A 73 0.17 3.83 -3.71
CA GLU A 73 -1.08 4.36 -4.25
C GLU A 73 -1.82 3.30 -5.09
N GLU A 74 -1.08 2.55 -5.90
CA GLU A 74 -1.63 1.44 -6.69
C GLU A 74 -2.21 0.34 -5.79
N TRP A 75 -1.47 -0.10 -4.76
CA TRP A 75 -1.97 -1.11 -3.82
C TRP A 75 -3.19 -0.62 -3.02
N ARG A 76 -3.24 0.67 -2.66
CA ARG A 76 -4.41 1.26 -2.00
C ARG A 76 -5.63 1.30 -2.93
N TYR A 77 -5.43 1.59 -4.21
CA TYR A 77 -6.48 1.49 -5.21
C TYR A 77 -7.00 0.05 -5.33
N TYR A 78 -6.12 -0.95 -5.48
CA TYR A 78 -6.53 -2.35 -5.53
C TYR A 78 -7.26 -2.83 -4.27
N LEU A 79 -6.86 -2.33 -3.10
CA LEU A 79 -7.55 -2.63 -1.85
C LEU A 79 -8.99 -2.13 -1.87
N THR A 80 -9.19 -0.91 -2.38
CA THR A 80 -10.51 -0.27 -2.47
C THR A 80 -11.41 -1.05 -3.42
N VAL A 81 -10.96 -1.26 -4.66
CA VAL A 81 -11.72 -1.98 -5.70
C VAL A 81 -12.03 -3.42 -5.30
N THR A 82 -11.07 -4.12 -4.71
CA THR A 82 -11.26 -5.53 -4.30
C THR A 82 -12.25 -5.64 -3.14
N ARG A 83 -12.25 -4.68 -2.21
CA ARG A 83 -13.27 -4.61 -1.14
C ARG A 83 -14.65 -4.35 -1.71
N GLU A 84 -14.78 -3.43 -2.66
CA GLU A 84 -16.04 -3.15 -3.36
C GLU A 84 -16.58 -4.39 -4.07
N ALA A 85 -15.76 -5.03 -4.91
CA ALA A 85 -16.13 -6.24 -5.63
C ALA A 85 -16.44 -7.44 -4.71
N SER A 86 -15.91 -7.43 -3.48
CA SER A 86 -16.19 -8.45 -2.47
C SER A 86 -17.42 -8.15 -1.61
N GLY A 87 -18.12 -7.02 -1.83
CA GLY A 87 -19.27 -6.60 -1.03
C GLY A 87 -18.89 -6.03 0.35
N LEU A 88 -17.61 -5.71 0.56
CA LEU A 88 -17.06 -5.17 1.82
C LEU A 88 -17.04 -3.62 1.86
N PHE A 89 -17.71 -2.96 0.92
CA PHE A 89 -17.68 -1.49 0.76
C PHE A 89 -18.21 -0.72 1.98
N HIS A 90 -19.22 -1.25 2.67
CA HIS A 90 -19.84 -0.60 3.84
C HIS A 90 -19.02 -0.71 5.14
N SER A 91 -17.86 -1.37 5.09
CA SER A 91 -17.00 -1.42 6.28
C SER A 91 -16.36 -0.05 6.51
N ASN A 92 -16.70 0.56 7.65
CA ASN A 92 -16.22 1.86 8.18
C ASN A 92 -14.69 1.95 8.40
N LEU A 93 -13.89 1.21 7.65
CA LEU A 93 -12.44 1.27 7.70
C LEU A 93 -12.03 2.67 7.24
N LYS A 94 -11.67 3.51 8.20
CA LYS A 94 -11.27 4.89 7.97
C LYS A 94 -10.12 4.93 6.98
N ALA A 95 -10.18 5.86 6.01
CA ALA A 95 -9.10 6.11 5.04
C ALA A 95 -7.73 6.33 5.74
N ASP A 96 -7.77 6.78 7.00
CA ASP A 96 -6.61 7.04 7.85
C ASP A 96 -5.75 5.80 8.16
N VAL A 97 -6.31 4.58 8.08
CA VAL A 97 -5.57 3.34 8.40
C VAL A 97 -4.41 3.11 7.42
N TYR A 98 -4.56 3.56 6.16
CA TYR A 98 -3.53 3.45 5.12
C TYR A 98 -3.17 4.83 4.57
N LYS A 99 -2.87 5.77 5.47
CA LYS A 99 -2.44 7.11 5.09
C LYS A 99 -1.07 7.05 4.41
N ILE A 100 -1.06 7.30 3.10
CA ILE A 100 0.18 7.44 2.31
C ILE A 100 0.72 8.86 2.49
N PRO A 101 2.00 9.04 2.82
CA PRO A 101 2.60 10.37 2.95
C PRO A 101 2.57 11.18 1.64
N PRO A 102 2.61 12.52 1.71
CA PRO A 102 2.60 13.37 0.52
C PRO A 102 3.87 13.18 -0.33
N ARG A 103 3.76 13.46 -1.64
CA ARG A 103 4.90 13.45 -2.57
C ARG A 103 5.93 14.50 -2.15
N LYS A 104 7.22 14.14 -2.18
CA LYS A 104 8.31 15.08 -1.86
C LYS A 104 8.77 15.81 -3.12
N LYS A 105 9.05 17.11 -2.97
CA LYS A 105 9.62 17.95 -4.04
C LYS A 105 11.15 17.81 -4.04
N PRO A 106 11.81 17.79 -5.22
CA PRO A 106 13.26 17.86 -5.30
C PRO A 106 13.80 19.17 -4.71
N ILE A 107 15.01 19.11 -4.16
CA ILE A 107 15.76 20.29 -3.71
C ILE A 107 16.39 20.96 -4.94
N ILE A 108 15.94 22.17 -5.24
CA ILE A 108 16.45 23.01 -6.34
C ILE A 108 17.49 23.99 -5.77
N LYS A 109 18.39 24.53 -6.60
CA LYS A 109 19.23 25.68 -6.20
C LYS A 109 18.32 26.86 -5.86
N SER A 110 18.51 27.48 -4.70
CA SER A 110 18.08 28.85 -4.50
C SER A 110 18.88 29.73 -5.47
N GLU A 111 18.19 30.50 -6.31
CA GLU A 111 18.81 31.65 -6.95
C GLU A 111 19.29 32.61 -5.85
N LYS A 112 20.50 33.11 -6.02
CA LYS A 112 21.22 33.92 -5.05
C LYS A 112 20.49 35.22 -4.75
#